data_AF-A0A2R4AJ27-F1
#
_entry.id   AF-A0A2R4AJ27-F1
#
_cell.length_a   1.000
_cell.length_b   1.000
_cell.length_c   1.000
_cell.angle_alpha   90.00
_cell.angle_beta   90.00
_cell.angle_gamma   90.00
#
_symmetry.space_group_name_H-M   'P 1'
#
loop_
_entity.id
_entity.type
_entity.pdbx_description
1 polymer ?
#
loop_
_entity_poly.entity_id
_entity_poly.type
_entity_poly.pdbx_seq_one_letter_code
_entity_poly.pdbx_strand_id
1 'polypeptide(L)'
;MSEHRVNPELLHRTAWGNPVWNALQSLNIYGFCLVASLVASFIWPLALPACLLFTLITMLVFSLQRWRCPLRMPMTLECADPSQDRMIKRSLFSFWPTLFQYEVILESPASGIFYVGYQRVRDIGRELWLSMDDLTRHIMFFATTGGGKTETIFAWAINPLCWARGFTLVDGKAQNDTARTIWYLARRFWP
;
A
#
# COMPACT_ATOMS: atom_id res chain seq x y z
N MET A 1 10.82 36.94 4.53
CA MET A 1 10.50 35.51 4.74
C MET A 1 9.83 35.02 3.48
N SER A 2 10.56 34.32 2.61
CA SER A 2 9.98 33.70 1.41
C SER A 2 9.03 32.59 1.85
N GLU A 3 7.73 32.74 1.56
CA GLU A 3 6.75 31.67 1.75
C GLU A 3 7.22 30.44 0.97
N HIS A 4 7.66 29.40 1.69
CA HIS A 4 7.77 28.07 1.10
C HIS A 4 6.34 27.59 0.79
N ARG A 5 5.84 27.94 -0.41
CA ARG A 5 4.61 27.36 -0.94
C ARG A 5 4.84 25.86 -1.06
N VAL A 6 4.25 25.11 -0.14
CA VAL A 6 4.24 23.65 -0.19
C VAL A 6 3.62 23.25 -1.51
N ASN A 7 4.39 22.54 -2.36
CA ASN A 7 3.89 22.15 -3.67
C ASN A 7 2.69 21.20 -3.48
N PRO A 8 1.46 21.60 -3.87
CA PRO A 8 0.26 20.80 -3.67
C PRO A 8 0.32 19.47 -4.43
N GLU A 9 1.15 19.38 -5.48
CA GLU A 9 1.37 18.15 -6.24
C GLU A 9 2.10 17.08 -5.43
N LEU A 10 2.93 17.48 -4.45
CA LEU A 10 3.58 16.54 -3.53
C LEU A 10 2.62 16.05 -2.44
N LEU A 11 1.67 16.89 -2.02
CA LEU A 11 0.63 16.56 -1.03
C LEU A 11 -0.42 15.60 -1.59
N HIS A 12 -0.80 15.78 -2.86
CA HIS A 12 -1.79 14.96 -3.54
C HIS A 12 -1.17 13.88 -4.45
N ARG A 13 0.12 13.60 -4.30
CA ARG A 13 0.80 12.59 -5.09
C ARG A 13 0.11 11.24 -4.87
N THR A 14 -0.70 10.81 -5.82
CA THR A 14 -1.05 9.40 -5.93
C THR A 14 0.27 8.68 -6.19
N ALA A 15 0.62 7.72 -5.34
CA ALA A 15 1.88 6.99 -5.47
C ALA A 15 2.02 6.35 -6.87
N TRP A 16 0.89 6.11 -7.56
CA TRP A 16 0.82 5.45 -8.86
C TRP A 16 -0.26 6.05 -9.78
N GLY A 17 0.15 6.47 -10.98
CA GLY A 17 -0.65 6.46 -12.20
C GLY A 17 -1.62 7.60 -12.49
N ASN A 18 -1.90 7.79 -13.78
CA ASN A 18 -2.99 8.61 -14.31
C ASN A 18 -4.35 8.16 -13.72
N PRO A 19 -5.29 9.10 -13.48
CA PRO A 19 -6.62 8.77 -12.91
C PRO A 19 -7.38 7.74 -13.76
N VAL A 20 -7.19 7.77 -15.08
CA VAL A 20 -7.77 6.80 -16.03
C VAL A 20 -7.26 5.38 -15.78
N TRP A 21 -5.97 5.22 -15.50
CA TRP A 21 -5.37 3.91 -15.24
C TRP A 21 -5.89 3.32 -13.93
N ASN A 22 -6.02 4.15 -12.89
CA ASN A 22 -6.61 3.73 -11.63
C ASN A 22 -8.10 3.40 -11.76
N ALA A 23 -8.84 4.11 -12.62
CA ALA A 23 -10.22 3.80 -12.94
C ALA A 23 -10.36 2.42 -13.60
N LEU A 24 -9.53 2.13 -14.61
CA LEU A 24 -9.52 0.84 -15.33
C LEU A 24 -9.17 -0.35 -14.43
N GLN A 25 -8.41 -0.12 -13.36
CA GLN A 25 -8.02 -1.15 -12.40
C GLN A 25 -9.07 -1.38 -11.29
N SER A 26 -10.10 -0.55 -11.20
CA SER A 26 -11.11 -0.71 -10.15
C SER A 26 -12.12 -1.82 -10.50
N LEU A 27 -12.40 -2.68 -9.52
CA LEU A 27 -13.33 -3.80 -9.68
C LEU A 27 -14.73 -3.34 -10.10
N ASN A 28 -15.19 -2.21 -9.58
CA ASN A 28 -16.51 -1.66 -9.88
C ASN A 28 -16.64 -1.22 -11.34
N ILE A 29 -15.61 -0.57 -11.89
CA ILE A 29 -15.62 -0.12 -13.29
C ILE A 29 -15.50 -1.33 -14.22
N TYR A 30 -14.66 -2.31 -13.88
CA TYR A 30 -14.59 -3.56 -14.61
C TYR A 30 -15.95 -4.28 -14.65
N GLY A 31 -16.63 -4.40 -13.50
CA GLY A 31 -17.98 -4.96 -13.41
C GLY A 31 -19.01 -4.20 -14.25
N PHE A 32 -18.95 -2.86 -14.23
CA PHE A 32 -19.79 -2.01 -15.08
C PHE A 32 -19.53 -2.25 -16.57
N CYS A 33 -18.26 -2.33 -16.99
CA CYS A 33 -17.89 -2.64 -18.38
C CYS A 33 -18.43 -4.00 -18.84
N LEU A 34 -18.37 -5.03 -17.98
CA LEU A 34 -18.95 -6.34 -18.28
C LEU A 34 -20.47 -6.26 -18.45
N VAL A 35 -21.18 -5.65 -17.50
CA VAL A 35 -22.64 -5.51 -17.59
C VAL A 35 -23.06 -4.70 -18.82
N ALA A 36 -22.37 -3.59 -19.10
CA ALA A 36 -22.64 -2.76 -20.28
C ALA A 36 -22.43 -3.55 -21.59
N SER A 37 -21.37 -4.35 -21.67
CA SER A 37 -21.12 -5.20 -22.84
C SER A 37 -22.20 -6.27 -23.05
N LEU A 38 -22.77 -6.79 -21.96
CA LEU A 38 -23.82 -7.81 -21.98
C LEU A 38 -25.17 -7.19 -22.42
N VAL A 39 -25.51 -6.01 -21.90
CA VAL A 39 -26.71 -5.26 -22.31
C VAL A 39 -26.62 -4.83 -23.78
N ALA A 40 -25.47 -4.34 -24.22
CA ALA A 40 -25.26 -3.95 -25.62
C ALA A 40 -25.42 -5.14 -26.58
N SER A 41 -24.88 -6.30 -26.19
CA SER A 41 -25.02 -7.56 -26.93
C SER A 41 -26.46 -8.05 -27.06
N PHE A 42 -27.29 -7.80 -26.03
CA PHE A 42 -28.70 -8.17 -26.03
C PHE A 42 -29.53 -7.30 -26.97
N ILE A 43 -29.27 -5.99 -27.01
CA ILE A 43 -29.99 -5.04 -27.87
C ILE A 43 -29.63 -5.24 -29.35
N TRP A 44 -28.35 -5.50 -29.64
CA TRP A 44 -27.84 -5.64 -30.99
C TRP A 44 -27.02 -6.94 -31.13
N PRO A 45 -27.66 -8.07 -31.50
CA PRO A 45 -27.00 -9.38 -31.56
C PRO A 45 -25.80 -9.42 -32.50
N LEU A 46 -25.77 -8.60 -33.56
CA LEU A 46 -24.64 -8.54 -34.48
C LEU A 46 -23.35 -7.98 -33.82
N ALA A 47 -23.46 -7.28 -32.69
CA ALA A 47 -22.32 -6.72 -31.95
C ALA A 47 -21.67 -7.74 -31.00
N LEU A 48 -22.25 -8.94 -30.83
CA LEU A 48 -21.73 -10.00 -29.96
C LEU A 48 -20.23 -10.25 -30.13
N PRO A 49 -19.67 -10.38 -31.36
CA PRO A 49 -18.24 -10.64 -31.52
C PRO A 49 -17.36 -9.49 -30.99
N ALA A 50 -17.80 -8.25 -31.19
CA ALA A 50 -17.08 -7.06 -30.74
C ALA A 50 -17.14 -6.92 -29.21
N CYS A 51 -18.31 -7.17 -28.61
CA CYS A 51 -18.47 -7.14 -27.15
C CYS A 51 -17.65 -8.23 -26.46
N LEU A 52 -17.58 -9.44 -27.01
CA LEU A 52 -16.74 -10.52 -26.48
C LEU A 52 -15.25 -10.17 -26.55
N LEU A 53 -14.80 -9.57 -27.66
CA LEU A 53 -13.41 -9.15 -27.78
C LEU A 53 -13.07 -8.03 -26.78
N PHE A 54 -13.99 -7.08 -26.58
CA PHE A 54 -13.84 -6.03 -25.58
C PHE A 54 -13.73 -6.60 -24.15
N THR A 55 -14.60 -7.54 -23.77
CA THR A 55 -14.54 -8.15 -22.42
C THR A 55 -13.28 -8.99 -22.22
N LEU A 56 -12.80 -9.66 -23.27
CA LEU A 56 -11.55 -10.42 -23.21
C LEU A 56 -10.34 -9.49 -23.01
N ILE A 57 -10.31 -8.34 -23.70
CA ILE A 57 -9.27 -7.33 -23.49
C ILE A 57 -9.33 -6.77 -22.06
N THR A 58 -10.51 -6.39 -21.57
CA THR A 58 -10.62 -5.84 -20.20
C THR A 58 -10.28 -6.88 -19.15
N MET A 59 -10.62 -8.16 -19.36
CA MET A 59 -10.22 -9.27 -18.49
C MET A 59 -8.71 -9.49 -18.50
N LEU A 60 -8.06 -9.41 -19.67
CA LEU A 60 -6.60 -9.50 -19.79
C LEU A 60 -5.91 -8.34 -19.07
N VAL A 61 -6.40 -7.11 -19.23
CA VAL A 61 -5.88 -5.94 -18.52
C VAL A 61 -6.05 -6.08 -17.00
N PHE A 62 -7.20 -6.56 -16.54
CA PHE A 62 -7.47 -6.77 -15.11
C PHE A 62 -6.66 -7.94 -14.54
N SER A 63 -6.45 -9.03 -15.29
CA SER A 63 -5.65 -10.18 -14.81
C SER A 63 -4.16 -9.91 -14.76
N LEU A 64 -3.64 -9.06 -15.64
CA LEU A 64 -2.25 -8.60 -15.61
C LEU A 64 -1.99 -7.52 -14.56
N GLN A 65 -3.02 -7.08 -13.82
CA GLN A 65 -2.82 -6.12 -12.75
C GLN A 65 -1.98 -6.74 -11.64
N ARG A 66 -0.96 -6.01 -11.20
CA ARG A 66 -0.21 -6.38 -9.99
C ARG A 66 -1.07 -6.06 -8.78
N TRP A 67 -1.19 -7.02 -7.86
CA TRP A 67 -1.81 -6.77 -6.57
C TRP A 67 -1.06 -5.66 -5.84
N ARG A 68 -1.78 -4.69 -5.27
CA ARG A 68 -1.18 -3.53 -4.58
C ARG A 68 -1.62 -3.52 -3.13
N CYS A 69 -0.64 -3.50 -2.23
CA CYS A 69 -0.90 -3.15 -0.84
C CYS A 69 -0.97 -1.62 -0.69
N PRO A 70 -1.78 -1.12 0.25
CA PRO A 70 -1.93 0.33 0.47
C PRO A 70 -0.66 1.01 0.98
N LEU A 71 0.24 0.28 1.65
CA LEU A 71 1.48 0.82 2.22
C LEU A 71 2.72 0.04 1.78
N ARG A 72 3.04 -1.08 2.43
CA ARG A 72 4.05 -2.07 2.02
C ARG A 72 3.46 -3.47 2.02
N MET A 73 4.11 -4.40 1.32
CA MET A 73 3.83 -5.83 1.45
C MET A 73 4.60 -6.42 2.63
N PRO A 74 4.01 -7.36 3.40
CA PRO A 74 4.72 -8.04 4.48
C PRO A 74 5.86 -8.88 3.91
N MET A 75 7.01 -8.83 4.58
CA MET A 75 8.22 -9.57 4.18
C MET A 75 8.01 -11.09 4.15
N THR A 76 7.02 -11.61 4.87
CA THR A 76 6.66 -13.04 4.92
C THR A 76 6.08 -13.58 3.62
N LEU A 77 5.60 -12.72 2.71
CA LEU A 77 5.05 -13.15 1.42
C LEU A 77 6.13 -13.50 0.39
N GLU A 78 7.40 -13.13 0.62
CA GLU A 78 8.53 -13.34 -0.29
C GLU A 78 8.26 -12.95 -1.76
N CYS A 79 7.35 -12.00 -1.97
CA CYS A 79 6.95 -11.51 -3.28
C CYS A 79 7.55 -10.13 -3.56
N ALA A 80 7.57 -9.73 -4.84
CA ALA A 80 7.92 -8.36 -5.20
C ALA A 80 6.84 -7.38 -4.71
N ASP A 81 7.24 -6.25 -4.15
CA ASP A 81 6.35 -5.22 -3.63
C ASP A 81 6.22 -4.04 -4.61
N PRO A 82 5.08 -3.92 -5.32
CA PRO A 82 4.86 -2.83 -6.27
C PRO A 82 4.86 -1.45 -5.63
N SER A 83 4.76 -1.31 -4.30
CA SER A 83 4.85 -0.01 -3.62
C SER A 83 6.27 0.57 -3.61
N GLN A 84 7.28 -0.27 -3.85
CA GLN A 84 8.70 0.09 -3.81
C GLN A 84 9.32 0.22 -5.21
N ASP A 85 8.57 -0.12 -6.25
CA ASP A 85 8.99 -0.11 -7.64
C ASP A 85 9.66 1.23 -8.01
N ARG A 86 10.87 1.16 -8.55
CA ARG A 86 11.65 2.34 -8.97
C ARG A 86 11.87 2.31 -10.47
N MET A 87 11.59 3.41 -11.15
CA MET A 87 11.99 3.58 -12.56
C MET A 87 13.50 3.83 -12.63
N ILE A 88 14.22 2.97 -13.33
CA ILE A 88 15.66 3.09 -13.58
C ILE A 88 15.90 3.11 -15.08
N LYS A 89 16.80 3.99 -15.52
CA LYS A 89 17.27 4.01 -16.91
C LYS A 89 18.34 2.94 -17.07
N ARG A 90 18.10 1.98 -17.97
CA ARG A 90 19.10 0.98 -18.38
C ARG A 90 19.55 1.28 -19.80
N SER A 91 20.81 1.03 -20.08
CA SER A 91 21.34 1.11 -21.43
C SER A 91 21.20 -0.24 -22.13
N LEU A 92 20.79 -0.23 -23.40
CA LEU A 92 20.65 -1.46 -24.18
C LEU A 92 22.00 -2.02 -24.67
N PHE A 93 23.00 -1.15 -24.84
CA PHE A 93 24.36 -1.53 -25.21
C PHE A 93 25.33 -1.32 -24.05
N SER A 94 26.04 -2.38 -23.65
CA SER A 94 27.08 -2.30 -22.61
C SER A 94 28.30 -1.46 -23.05
N PHE A 95 28.55 -1.37 -24.35
CA PHE A 95 29.71 -0.65 -24.91
C PHE A 95 29.46 0.85 -25.07
N TRP A 96 28.21 1.27 -25.30
CA TRP A 96 27.80 2.68 -25.45
C TRP A 96 26.57 2.97 -24.58
N PRO A 97 26.77 3.22 -23.27
CA PRO A 97 25.66 3.31 -22.31
C PRO A 97 24.76 4.54 -22.48
N THR A 98 25.18 5.53 -23.27
CA THR A 98 24.42 6.75 -23.52
C THR A 98 23.61 6.74 -24.82
N LEU A 99 23.85 5.77 -25.72
CA LEU A 99 23.30 5.81 -27.09
C LEU A 99 21.83 5.37 -27.15
N PHE A 100 21.44 4.41 -26.32
CA PHE A 100 20.04 3.99 -26.17
C PHE A 100 19.75 3.64 -24.71
N GLN A 101 19.04 4.56 -24.04
CA GLN A 101 18.55 4.37 -22.68
C GLN A 101 17.05 4.12 -22.71
N TYR A 102 16.60 3.08 -22.01
CA TYR A 102 15.20 2.77 -21.85
C TYR A 102 14.87 2.69 -20.36
N GLU A 103 13.64 3.06 -20.01
CA GLU A 103 13.16 3.05 -18.63
C GLU A 103 12.59 1.68 -18.29
N VAL A 104 13.11 1.08 -17.21
CA VAL A 104 12.67 -0.21 -16.68
C VAL A 104 12.26 -0.04 -15.24
N ILE A 105 11.21 -0.74 -14.84
CA ILE A 105 10.80 -0.86 -13.45
C ILE A 105 11.76 -1.84 -12.76
N LEU A 106 12.53 -1.36 -11.79
CA LEU A 106 13.25 -2.22 -10.86
C LEU A 106 12.29 -2.62 -9.74
N GLU A 107 11.98 -3.90 -9.71
CA GLU A 107 11.20 -4.53 -8.64
C GLU A 107 12.08 -4.77 -7.42
N SER A 108 11.55 -4.53 -6.23
CA SER A 108 12.21 -4.89 -4.97
C SER A 108 11.35 -5.86 -4.17
N PRO A 109 11.97 -6.71 -3.34
CA PRO A 109 11.23 -7.66 -2.51
C PRO A 109 10.41 -6.94 -1.44
N ALA A 110 9.34 -7.60 -0.99
CA ALA A 110 8.53 -7.17 0.14
C ALA A 110 9.38 -6.96 1.40
N SER A 111 9.23 -5.80 2.04
CA SER A 111 10.04 -5.38 3.19
C SER A 111 9.22 -4.84 4.36
N GLY A 112 7.89 -5.01 4.32
CA GLY A 112 7.01 -4.67 5.42
C GLY A 112 7.28 -5.56 6.63
N ILE A 113 7.78 -4.96 7.70
CA ILE A 113 8.08 -5.65 8.95
C ILE A 113 7.08 -5.27 10.04
N PHE A 114 6.71 -3.99 10.14
CA PHE A 114 5.89 -3.48 11.24
C PHE A 114 4.42 -3.38 10.85
N TYR A 115 3.57 -4.10 11.56
CA TYR A 115 2.12 -4.08 11.35
C TYR A 115 1.49 -2.87 12.05
N VAL A 116 0.84 -2.02 11.26
CA VAL A 116 0.18 -0.79 11.76
C VAL A 116 -1.28 -1.03 12.10
N GLY A 117 -1.96 -1.88 11.33
CA GLY A 117 -3.39 -2.11 11.40
C GLY A 117 -3.96 -2.48 10.04
N TYR A 118 -5.26 -2.26 9.85
CA TYR A 118 -5.95 -2.52 8.60
C TYR A 118 -6.58 -1.24 8.04
N GLN A 119 -6.62 -1.14 6.72
CA GLN A 119 -7.27 -0.05 6.03
C GLN A 119 -8.78 -0.10 6.26
N ARG A 120 -9.37 1.07 6.48
CA ARG A 120 -10.82 1.27 6.60
C ARG A 120 -11.37 1.92 5.33
N VAL A 121 -12.67 1.72 5.08
CA VAL A 121 -13.45 2.34 3.99
C VAL A 121 -13.19 1.78 2.59
N ARG A 122 -12.13 2.21 1.88
CA ARG A 122 -11.97 1.94 0.44
C ARG A 122 -11.50 0.53 0.10
N ASP A 123 -10.88 -0.15 1.06
CA ASP A 123 -10.31 -1.49 0.92
C ASP A 123 -10.31 -2.16 2.31
N ILE A 124 -11.52 -2.42 2.81
CA ILE A 124 -11.71 -2.91 4.18
C ILE A 124 -10.96 -4.23 4.35
N GLY A 125 -10.13 -4.29 5.41
CA GLY A 125 -9.44 -5.51 5.80
C GLY A 125 -8.06 -5.71 5.15
N ARG A 126 -7.61 -4.81 4.28
CA ARG A 126 -6.21 -4.86 3.81
C ARG A 126 -5.27 -4.44 4.93
N GLU A 127 -4.27 -5.26 5.18
CA GLU A 127 -3.25 -4.98 6.18
C GLU A 127 -2.32 -3.83 5.75
N LEU A 128 -1.89 -3.04 6.74
CA LEU A 128 -0.99 -1.91 6.60
C LEU A 128 0.35 -2.28 7.24
N TRP A 129 1.39 -2.36 6.41
CA TRP A 129 2.74 -2.71 6.84
C TRP A 129 3.72 -1.58 6.54
N LEU A 130 4.67 -1.35 7.44
CA LEU A 130 5.77 -0.41 7.30
C LEU A 130 7.10 -1.13 7.17
N SER A 131 7.99 -0.58 6.33
CA SER A 131 9.37 -1.07 6.21
C SER A 131 10.25 -0.54 7.33
N MET A 132 11.41 -1.17 7.55
CA MET A 132 12.41 -0.69 8.51
C MET A 132 12.89 0.73 8.18
N ASP A 133 13.07 1.03 6.91
CA ASP A 133 13.44 2.37 6.45
C ASP A 133 12.36 3.40 6.79
N ASP A 134 11.09 3.03 6.69
CA ASP A 134 9.98 3.93 7.05
C ASP A 134 9.96 4.16 8.58
N LEU A 135 10.25 3.14 9.39
CA LEU A 135 10.28 3.23 10.86
C LEU A 135 11.43 4.11 11.38
N THR A 136 12.60 4.08 10.73
CA THR A 136 13.76 4.90 11.12
C THR A 136 13.55 6.39 10.88
N ARG A 137 12.55 6.78 10.07
CA ARG A 137 12.20 8.18 9.79
C ARG A 137 11.25 8.81 10.81
N HIS A 138 10.97 8.11 11.91
CA HIS A 138 10.00 8.47 12.93
C HIS A 138 8.55 8.49 12.44
N ILE A 139 7.64 8.01 13.29
CA ILE A 139 6.20 8.03 13.04
C ILE A 139 5.58 9.04 13.99
N MET A 140 4.75 9.92 13.45
CA MET A 140 3.94 10.87 14.20
C MET A 140 2.48 10.60 13.91
N PHE A 141 1.67 10.43 14.96
CA PHE A 141 0.23 10.27 14.82
C PHE A 141 -0.50 11.12 15.86
N PHE A 142 -1.60 11.72 15.43
CA PHE A 142 -2.38 12.66 16.20
C PHE A 142 -3.78 12.10 16.44
N ALA A 143 -4.25 12.20 17.68
CA ALA A 143 -5.59 11.80 18.07
C ALA A 143 -6.06 12.69 19.22
N THR A 144 -7.36 12.97 19.26
CA THR A 144 -8.02 13.64 20.39
C THR A 144 -8.14 12.71 21.59
N THR A 145 -8.46 13.26 22.77
CA THR A 145 -8.78 12.46 23.95
C THR A 145 -9.99 11.57 23.65
N GLY A 146 -9.87 10.26 23.91
CA GLY A 146 -10.88 9.27 23.55
C GLY A 146 -10.76 8.72 22.12
N GLY A 147 -9.82 9.22 21.32
CA GLY A 147 -9.57 8.74 19.95
C GLY A 147 -8.76 7.45 19.84
N GLY A 148 -8.49 6.75 20.94
CA GLY A 148 -7.77 5.48 20.94
C GLY A 148 -6.24 5.58 20.88
N LYS A 149 -5.64 6.73 21.26
CA LYS A 149 -4.19 6.95 21.17
C LYS A 149 -3.39 5.90 21.96
N THR A 150 -3.79 5.66 23.20
CA THR A 150 -3.08 4.77 24.12
C THR A 150 -3.20 3.31 23.68
N GLU A 151 -4.39 2.88 23.29
CA GLU A 151 -4.66 1.55 22.76
C GLU A 151 -3.87 1.27 21.48
N THR A 152 -3.74 2.28 20.60
CA THR A 152 -2.92 2.19 19.39
C THR A 152 -1.44 1.99 19.72
N ILE A 153 -0.92 2.70 20.73
CA ILE A 153 0.47 2.51 21.20
C ILE A 153 0.68 1.09 21.72
N PHE A 154 -0.27 0.56 22.49
CA PHE A 154 -0.20 -0.81 22.98
C PHE A 154 -0.22 -1.83 21.85
N ALA A 155 -1.09 -1.65 20.85
CA ALA A 155 -1.11 -2.50 19.66
C ALA A 155 0.23 -2.47 18.91
N TRP A 156 0.83 -1.29 18.77
CA TRP A 156 2.12 -1.12 18.11
C TRP A 156 3.29 -1.71 18.89
N ALA A 157 3.24 -1.66 20.23
CA ALA A 157 4.24 -2.24 21.12
C ALA A 157 4.30 -3.78 21.03
N ILE A 158 3.26 -4.43 20.50
CA ILE A 158 3.27 -5.88 20.25
C ILE A 158 4.29 -6.24 19.15
N ASN A 159 4.47 -5.39 18.13
CA ASN A 159 5.43 -5.65 17.05
C ASN A 159 6.86 -5.95 17.57
N PRO A 160 7.51 -5.06 18.34
CA PRO A 160 8.84 -5.34 18.87
C PRO A 160 8.87 -6.53 19.85
N LEU A 161 7.81 -6.74 20.64
CA LEU A 161 7.71 -7.92 21.52
C LEU A 161 7.74 -9.23 20.73
N CYS A 162 7.02 -9.31 19.62
CA CYS A 162 7.01 -10.49 18.73
C CYS A 162 8.38 -10.76 18.08
N TRP A 163 9.23 -9.75 17.95
CA TRP A 163 10.60 -9.91 17.42
C TRP A 163 11.65 -10.14 18.51
N ALA A 164 11.23 -10.38 19.76
CA ALA A 164 12.12 -10.42 20.91
C ALA A 164 13.01 -9.16 21.02
N ARG A 165 12.46 -7.99 20.68
CA ARG A 165 13.12 -6.69 20.77
C ARG A 165 12.55 -5.86 21.92
N GLY A 166 13.43 -5.10 22.57
CA GLY A 166 13.03 -4.12 23.58
C GLY A 166 12.47 -2.84 22.96
N PHE A 167 11.63 -2.13 23.71
CA PHE A 167 11.18 -0.78 23.40
C PHE A 167 11.16 0.08 24.68
N THR A 168 11.25 1.39 24.52
CA THR A 168 11.11 2.35 25.62
C THR A 168 9.83 3.15 25.42
N LEU A 169 8.95 3.15 26.42
CA LEU A 169 7.73 3.96 26.42
C LEU A 169 7.83 5.04 27.49
N VAL A 170 7.55 6.29 27.09
CA VAL A 170 7.44 7.43 27.99
C VAL A 170 5.99 7.91 27.96
N ASP A 171 5.27 7.72 29.06
CA ASP A 171 3.87 8.16 29.22
C ASP A 171 3.80 9.44 30.05
N GLY A 172 3.57 10.58 29.39
CA GLY A 172 3.42 11.88 30.03
C GLY A 172 2.05 12.11 30.68
N LYS A 173 1.06 11.24 30.44
CA LYS A 173 -0.28 11.33 31.04
C LYS A 173 -0.37 10.62 32.40
N ALA A 174 0.66 9.83 32.74
CA ALA A 174 0.78 9.09 34.00
C ALA A 174 -0.44 8.20 34.30
N GLN A 175 -0.90 7.42 33.31
CA GLN A 175 -1.97 6.44 33.56
C GLN A 175 -1.39 5.22 34.29
N ASN A 176 -1.91 4.90 35.48
CA ASN A 176 -1.44 3.76 36.29
C ASN A 176 -1.61 2.41 35.57
N ASP A 177 -2.59 2.29 34.68
CA ASP A 177 -2.86 1.06 33.95
C ASP A 177 -1.86 0.79 32.81
N THR A 178 -1.08 1.80 32.40
CA THR A 178 -0.07 1.68 31.34
C THR A 178 0.98 0.64 31.68
N ALA A 179 1.60 0.75 32.86
CA ALA A 179 2.65 -0.17 33.31
C ALA A 179 2.11 -1.60 33.46
N ARG A 180 0.91 -1.74 34.02
CA ARG A 180 0.24 -3.02 34.19
C ARG A 180 -0.03 -3.70 32.85
N THR A 181 -0.54 -2.96 31.87
CA THR A 181 -0.86 -3.49 30.53
C THR A 181 0.39 -3.94 29.79
N ILE A 182 1.46 -3.14 29.82
CA ILE A 182 2.74 -3.50 29.22
C ILE A 182 3.31 -4.77 29.85
N TRP A 183 3.22 -4.90 31.18
CA TRP A 183 3.68 -6.11 31.86
C TRP A 183 2.90 -7.36 31.43
N TYR A 184 1.57 -7.26 31.27
CA TYR A 184 0.77 -8.35 30.74
C TYR A 184 1.13 -8.70 29.28
N LEU A 185 1.32 -7.70 28.42
CA LEU A 185 1.72 -7.91 27.02
C LEU A 185 3.10 -8.56 26.94
N ALA A 186 4.08 -8.05 27.70
CA ALA A 186 5.40 -8.66 27.79
C ALA A 186 5.29 -10.12 28.23
N ARG A 187 4.59 -10.41 29.33
CA ARG A 187 4.45 -11.79 29.82
C ARG A 187 3.74 -12.73 28.84
N ARG A 188 2.88 -12.20 27.96
CA ARG A 188 2.15 -13.01 26.96
C ARG A 188 2.98 -13.33 25.72
N PHE A 189 3.75 -12.36 25.24
CA PHE A 189 4.47 -12.45 23.96
C PHE A 189 5.98 -12.67 24.12
N TRP A 190 6.49 -12.63 25.35
CA TRP A 190 7.88 -12.95 25.65
C TRP A 190 8.12 -14.47 25.59
N PRO A 191 9.13 -14.93 24.83
CA PRO A 191 9.50 -16.34 24.74
C PRO A 191 10.18 -16.88 26.01
#